data_AF-A0A2K2VE32-F1
#
_entry.id   AF-A0A2K2VE32-F1
#
_cell.length_a   1.000
_cell.length_b   1.000
_cell.length_c   1.000
_cell.angle_alpha   90.00
_cell.angle_beta   90.00
_cell.angle_gamma   90.00
#
_symmetry.space_group_name_H-M   'P 1'
#
loop_
_entity.id
_entity.type
_entity.pdbx_description
1 polymer ?
#
loop_
_entity_poly.entity_id
_entity_poly.type
_entity_poly.pdbx_seq_one_letter_code
_entity_poly.pdbx_strand_id
1 'polypeptide(L)'
;MSLDQRIVFGRSYIETLFLTARFEEMRTRDISVLVNIAKRLEEEICALIYANKGLKKLFKETVTEILRETFPQLPIPEINSCRIFDTLQDWIYSHLNEILGLKTFSLTSTDTSKTVSEITLFIVRTAQQALLYQTGILTIRPRRRA
;
A
#
# COMPACT_ATOMS: atom_id res chain seq x y z
N MET A 1 -15.43 -17.26 -19.97
CA MET A 1 -14.84 -17.39 -18.61
C MET A 1 -15.93 -17.18 -17.57
N SER A 2 -16.13 -18.16 -16.70
CA SER A 2 -17.05 -18.07 -15.55
C SER A 2 -16.56 -17.07 -14.50
N LEU A 3 -17.45 -16.64 -13.59
CA LEU A 3 -17.09 -15.71 -12.50
C LEU A 3 -15.98 -16.30 -11.62
N ASP A 4 -16.05 -17.59 -11.31
CA ASP A 4 -15.05 -18.33 -10.53
C ASP A 4 -13.68 -18.33 -11.22
N GLN A 5 -13.63 -18.49 -12.54
CA GLN A 5 -12.38 -18.44 -13.29
C GLN A 5 -11.72 -17.06 -13.25
N ARG A 6 -12.51 -15.97 -13.23
CA ARG A 6 -11.98 -14.59 -13.10
C ARG A 6 -11.39 -14.35 -11.71
N ILE A 7 -12.05 -14.87 -10.67
CA ILE A 7 -11.59 -14.76 -9.28
C ILE A 7 -10.28 -15.53 -9.08
N VAL A 8 -10.18 -16.76 -9.62
CA VAL A 8 -8.95 -17.56 -9.54
C VAL A 8 -7.79 -16.90 -10.30
N PHE A 9 -8.05 -16.34 -11.49
CA PHE A 9 -7.02 -15.67 -12.28
C PHE A 9 -6.53 -14.38 -11.60
N GLY A 10 -7.44 -13.53 -11.12
CA GLY A 10 -7.11 -12.32 -10.37
C GLY A 10 -6.30 -12.62 -9.11
N ARG A 11 -6.64 -13.70 -8.39
CA ARG A 11 -5.86 -14.18 -7.23
C ARG A 11 -4.42 -14.56 -7.62
N SER A 12 -4.24 -15.32 -8.69
CA SER A 12 -2.89 -15.72 -9.15
C SER A 12 -2.04 -14.55 -9.63
N TYR A 13 -2.67 -13.53 -10.23
CA TYR A 13 -1.99 -12.32 -10.68
C TYR A 13 -1.57 -11.42 -9.52
N ILE A 14 -2.43 -11.26 -8.50
CA ILE A 14 -2.11 -10.52 -7.27
C ILE A 14 -1.01 -11.22 -6.48
N GLU A 15 -1.06 -12.55 -6.34
CA GLU A 15 0.02 -13.34 -5.73
C GLU A 15 1.34 -13.16 -6.51
N THR A 16 1.29 -13.16 -7.84
CA THR A 16 2.45 -12.92 -8.70
C THR A 16 2.99 -11.51 -8.51
N LEU A 17 2.15 -10.47 -8.58
CA LEU A 17 2.57 -9.08 -8.34
C LEU A 17 3.15 -8.90 -6.94
N PHE A 18 2.59 -9.58 -5.94
CA PHE A 18 3.12 -9.53 -4.59
C PHE A 18 4.49 -10.20 -4.49
N LEU A 19 4.67 -11.37 -5.10
CA LEU A 19 5.96 -12.07 -5.13
C LEU A 19 7.00 -11.29 -5.95
N THR A 20 6.60 -10.69 -7.07
CA THR A 20 7.44 -9.77 -7.85
C THR A 20 7.80 -8.54 -7.03
N ALA A 21 6.85 -7.96 -6.28
CA ALA A 21 7.13 -6.85 -5.37
C ALA A 21 8.16 -7.24 -4.32
N ARG A 22 7.98 -8.38 -3.64
CA ARG A 22 8.93 -8.88 -2.64
C ARG A 22 10.30 -9.17 -3.25
N PHE A 23 10.32 -9.73 -4.46
CA PHE A 23 11.56 -10.01 -5.18
C PHE A 23 12.29 -8.72 -5.56
N GLU A 24 11.60 -7.72 -6.12
CA GLU A 24 12.19 -6.43 -6.46
C GLU A 24 12.58 -5.64 -5.19
N GLU A 25 11.78 -5.67 -4.12
CA GLU A 25 12.16 -5.10 -2.80
C GLU A 25 13.48 -5.71 -2.28
N MET A 26 13.74 -6.99 -2.53
CA MET A 26 15.00 -7.65 -2.16
C MET A 26 16.16 -7.32 -3.10
N ARG A 27 15.88 -6.97 -4.37
CA ARG A 27 16.89 -6.85 -5.43
C ARG A 27 17.24 -5.39 -5.76
N THR A 28 16.30 -4.47 -5.64
CA THR A 28 16.47 -3.06 -5.97
C THR A 28 16.15 -2.16 -4.77
N ARG A 29 16.98 -1.13 -4.59
CA ARG A 29 16.72 -0.01 -3.66
C ARG A 29 16.16 1.21 -4.39
N ASP A 30 15.81 1.05 -5.67
CA ASP A 30 15.23 2.11 -6.48
C ASP A 30 13.77 2.33 -6.07
N ILE A 31 13.54 3.45 -5.40
CA ILE A 31 12.22 3.84 -4.90
C ILE A 31 11.19 3.98 -6.04
N SER A 32 11.61 4.44 -7.23
CA SER A 32 10.69 4.64 -8.35
C SER A 32 10.12 3.31 -8.87
N VAL A 33 10.92 2.25 -8.87
CA VAL A 33 10.45 0.90 -9.22
C VAL A 33 9.42 0.41 -8.21
N LEU A 34 9.71 0.58 -6.91
CA LEU A 34 8.83 0.14 -5.84
C LEU A 34 7.49 0.92 -5.83
N VAL A 35 7.53 2.22 -6.10
CA VAL A 35 6.31 3.05 -6.27
C VAL A 35 5.45 2.55 -7.43
N ASN A 36 6.06 2.25 -8.59
CA ASN A 36 5.32 1.71 -9.74
C ASN A 36 4.65 0.37 -9.42
N ILE A 37 5.32 -0.49 -8.66
CA ILE A 37 4.75 -1.76 -8.21
C ILE A 37 3.57 -1.53 -7.25
N ALA A 38 3.71 -0.61 -6.29
CA ALA A 38 2.65 -0.28 -5.36
C ALA A 38 1.40 0.23 -6.09
N LYS A 39 1.56 1.14 -7.06
CA LYS A 39 0.46 1.68 -7.89
C LYS A 39 -0.23 0.58 -8.70
N ARG A 40 0.52 -0.33 -9.32
CA ARG A 40 -0.07 -1.48 -10.02
C ARG A 40 -0.87 -2.39 -9.10
N LEU A 41 -0.39 -2.63 -7.88
CA LEU A 41 -1.14 -3.43 -6.92
C LEU A 41 -2.42 -2.72 -6.44
N GLU A 42 -2.43 -1.39 -6.35
CA GLU A 42 -3.66 -0.64 -6.09
C GLU A 42 -4.69 -0.84 -7.21
N GLU A 43 -4.29 -0.89 -8.47
CA GLU A 43 -5.21 -1.13 -9.59
C GLU A 43 -5.91 -2.49 -9.47
N GLU A 44 -5.18 -3.53 -9.07
CA GLU A 44 -5.75 -4.85 -8.82
C GLU A 44 -6.66 -4.88 -7.60
N ILE A 45 -6.26 -4.23 -6.50
CA ILE A 45 -7.10 -4.09 -5.30
C ILE A 45 -8.37 -3.31 -5.62
N CYS A 46 -8.29 -2.27 -6.44
CA CYS A 46 -9.44 -1.54 -6.96
C CYS A 46 -10.39 -2.45 -7.74
N ALA A 47 -9.86 -3.33 -8.59
CA ALA A 47 -10.67 -4.30 -9.33
C ALA A 47 -11.38 -5.29 -8.39
N LEU A 48 -10.70 -5.75 -7.33
CA LEU A 48 -11.32 -6.58 -6.29
C LEU A 48 -12.41 -5.83 -5.52
N ILE A 49 -12.15 -4.58 -5.15
CA ILE A 49 -13.13 -3.72 -4.46
C ILE A 49 -14.35 -3.46 -5.35
N TYR A 50 -14.16 -3.31 -6.66
CA TYR A 50 -15.26 -3.18 -7.61
C TYR A 50 -16.13 -4.44 -7.63
N ALA A 51 -15.50 -5.63 -7.60
CA ALA A 51 -16.20 -6.91 -7.53
C ALA A 51 -16.85 -7.17 -6.16
N ASN A 52 -16.27 -6.65 -5.08
CA ASN A 52 -16.78 -6.79 -3.71
C ASN A 52 -16.67 -5.47 -2.94
N LYS A 53 -17.78 -4.72 -2.91
CA LYS A 53 -17.85 -3.40 -2.27
C LYS A 53 -17.52 -3.40 -0.77
N GLY A 54 -17.70 -4.54 -0.08
CA GLY A 54 -17.34 -4.69 1.34
C GLY A 54 -15.84 -4.47 1.60
N LEU A 55 -15.00 -4.78 0.61
CA LEU A 55 -13.56 -4.58 0.69
C LEU A 55 -13.16 -3.11 0.72
N LYS A 56 -13.98 -2.20 0.16
CA LYS A 56 -13.71 -0.76 0.20
C LYS A 56 -13.63 -0.25 1.64
N LYS A 57 -14.61 -0.64 2.46
CA LYS A 57 -14.69 -0.24 3.86
C LYS A 57 -13.50 -0.81 4.64
N LEU A 58 -13.25 -2.11 4.47
CA LEU A 58 -12.13 -2.78 5.10
C LEU A 58 -10.80 -2.10 4.76
N PHE A 59 -10.52 -1.87 3.48
CA PHE A 59 -9.27 -1.24 3.06
C PHE A 59 -9.11 0.18 3.62
N LYS A 60 -10.18 0.98 3.61
CA LYS A 60 -10.18 2.33 4.21
C LYS A 60 -9.88 2.27 5.71
N GLU A 61 -10.51 1.34 6.42
CA GLU A 61 -10.31 1.13 7.87
C GLU A 61 -8.87 0.71 8.16
N THR A 62 -8.31 -0.23 7.40
CA THR A 62 -6.91 -0.66 7.52
C THR A 62 -5.93 0.51 7.33
N VAL A 63 -6.09 1.33 6.29
CA VAL A 63 -5.21 2.48 6.08
C VAL A 63 -5.34 3.49 7.22
N THR A 64 -6.57 3.74 7.68
CA THR A 64 -6.85 4.67 8.78
C THR A 64 -6.21 4.18 10.09
N GLU A 65 -6.28 2.88 10.37
CA GLU A 65 -5.65 2.26 11.54
C GLU A 65 -4.13 2.41 11.49
N ILE A 66 -3.50 2.07 10.37
CA ILE A 66 -2.05 2.24 10.17
C ILE A 66 -1.64 3.70 10.40
N LEU A 67 -2.40 4.67 9.86
CA LEU A 67 -2.10 6.09 10.04
C LEU A 67 -2.22 6.54 11.49
N ARG A 68 -3.24 6.06 12.22
CA ARG A 68 -3.41 6.38 13.65
C ARG A 68 -2.29 5.80 14.50
N GLU A 69 -1.83 4.60 14.18
CA GLU A 69 -0.72 3.95 14.90
C GLU A 69 0.62 4.61 14.58
N THR A 70 0.85 4.94 13.31
CA THR A 70 2.12 5.50 12.84
C THR A 70 2.27 6.98 13.21
N PHE A 71 1.19 7.76 13.10
CA PHE A 71 1.17 9.21 13.30
C PHE A 71 -0.05 9.66 14.14
N PRO A 72 -0.13 9.29 15.43
CA PRO A 72 -1.30 9.54 16.27
C PRO A 72 -1.66 11.02 16.45
N GLN A 73 -0.68 11.91 16.29
CA GLN A 73 -0.83 13.35 16.44
C GLN A 73 -1.36 14.08 15.20
N LEU A 74 -1.37 13.43 14.03
CA LEU A 74 -1.73 14.06 12.76
C LEU A 74 -3.19 13.81 12.37
N PRO A 75 -3.84 14.75 11.66
CA PRO A 75 -5.18 14.53 11.16
C PRO A 75 -5.20 13.46 10.07
N ILE A 76 -6.17 12.55 10.11
CA ILE A 76 -6.30 11.49 9.10
C ILE A 76 -6.80 12.08 7.77
N PRO A 77 -6.13 11.81 6.63
CA PRO A 77 -6.57 12.26 5.32
C PRO A 77 -7.90 11.61 4.93
N GLU A 78 -8.67 12.31 4.09
CA GLU A 78 -9.91 11.76 3.56
C GLU A 78 -9.63 10.71 2.47
N ILE A 79 -9.92 9.44 2.78
CA ILE A 79 -9.74 8.33 1.84
C ILE A 79 -11.08 7.99 1.19
N ASN A 80 -11.26 8.44 -0.05
CA ASN A 80 -12.49 8.23 -0.82
C ASN A 80 -12.34 7.23 -1.99
N SER A 81 -11.09 6.95 -2.37
CA SER A 81 -10.71 6.07 -3.48
C SER A 81 -9.99 4.83 -2.96
N CYS A 82 -9.96 3.78 -3.79
CA CYS A 82 -9.06 2.64 -3.61
C CYS A 82 -7.63 2.93 -4.10
N ARG A 83 -7.44 3.99 -4.89
CA ARG A 83 -6.13 4.56 -5.23
C ARG A 83 -5.73 5.52 -4.12
N ILE A 84 -4.89 5.06 -3.21
CA ILE A 84 -4.54 5.80 -2.00
C ILE A 84 -3.12 6.38 -2.07
N PHE A 85 -2.27 5.89 -2.98
CA PHE A 85 -0.87 6.28 -3.05
C PHE A 85 -0.71 7.79 -3.20
N ASP A 86 -1.30 8.38 -4.23
CA ASP A 86 -1.13 9.81 -4.53
C ASP A 86 -1.76 10.67 -3.40
N THR A 87 -2.92 10.27 -2.87
CA THR A 87 -3.56 10.95 -1.73
C THR A 87 -2.68 10.94 -0.48
N LEU A 88 -2.05 9.82 -0.17
CA LEU A 88 -1.14 9.72 0.97
C LEU A 88 0.17 10.43 0.69
N GLN A 89 0.64 10.46 -0.55
CA GLN A 89 1.84 11.19 -0.94
C GLN A 89 1.68 12.69 -0.71
N ASP A 90 0.58 13.27 -1.19
CA ASP A 90 0.25 14.69 -1.00
C ASP A 90 0.07 15.02 0.48
N TRP A 91 -0.59 14.14 1.23
CA TRP A 91 -0.79 14.32 2.67
C TRP A 91 0.53 14.26 3.45
N ILE A 92 1.41 13.29 3.16
CA ILE A 92 2.73 13.18 3.79
C ILE A 92 3.58 14.40 3.44
N TYR A 93 3.58 14.84 2.18
CA TYR A 93 4.30 16.03 1.76
C TYR A 93 3.87 17.25 2.58
N SER A 94 2.56 17.42 2.78
CA SER A 94 1.97 18.54 3.51
C SER A 94 2.30 18.53 5.01
N HIS A 95 2.57 17.36 5.60
CA HIS A 95 2.87 17.19 7.03
C HIS A 95 4.30 16.73 7.30
N LEU A 96 5.20 16.81 6.30
CA LEU A 96 6.52 16.18 6.38
C LEU A 96 7.35 16.67 7.58
N ASN A 97 7.28 17.96 7.88
CA ASN A 97 8.01 18.55 9.01
C ASN A 97 7.55 17.97 10.35
N GLU A 98 6.24 17.75 10.51
CA GLU A 98 5.66 17.16 11.72
C GLU A 98 6.00 15.67 11.81
N ILE A 99 5.98 14.95 10.69
CA ILE A 99 6.35 13.53 10.58
C ILE A 99 7.81 13.31 10.97
N LEU A 100 8.72 14.15 10.49
CA LEU A 100 10.14 14.02 10.78
C LEU A 100 10.54 14.62 12.15
N GLY A 101 9.62 15.32 12.83
CA GLY A 101 9.91 16.04 14.07
C GLY A 101 10.96 17.15 13.89
N LEU A 102 11.13 17.64 12.66
CA LEU A 102 12.17 18.62 12.32
C LEU A 102 11.56 20.01 12.31
N LYS A 103 12.09 20.91 13.15
CA LYS A 103 11.63 22.31 13.18
C LYS A 103 12.06 23.13 11.96
N THR A 104 13.14 22.75 11.24
CA THR A 104 13.73 23.61 10.18
C THR A 104 14.86 22.92 9.39
N PHE A 105 14.77 21.62 9.07
CA PHE A 105 15.78 21.04 8.17
C PHE A 105 15.46 21.36 6.71
N SER A 106 16.35 22.12 6.07
CA SER A 106 16.36 22.33 4.62
C SER A 106 16.86 21.04 3.95
N LEU A 107 15.98 20.05 3.82
CA LEU A 107 16.23 18.94 2.88
C LEU A 107 16.25 19.50 1.45
N THR A 108 17.10 18.94 0.59
CA THR A 108 17.02 19.26 -0.83
C THR A 108 15.68 18.74 -1.38
N SER A 109 15.16 19.36 -2.44
CA SER A 109 13.90 18.90 -3.07
C SER A 109 13.93 17.42 -3.48
N THR A 110 15.12 16.91 -3.83
CA THR A 110 15.33 15.50 -4.18
C THR A 110 15.23 14.60 -2.95
N ASP A 111 15.84 14.98 -1.84
CA ASP A 111 15.76 14.23 -0.58
C ASP A 111 14.33 14.24 -0.03
N THR A 112 13.66 15.39 -0.07
CA THR A 112 12.25 15.53 0.31
C THR A 112 11.36 14.58 -0.50
N SER A 113 11.47 14.60 -1.83
CA SER A 113 10.66 13.74 -2.70
C SER A 113 10.91 12.25 -2.43
N LYS A 114 12.17 11.87 -2.20
CA LYS A 114 12.55 10.51 -1.87
C LYS A 114 11.98 10.07 -0.52
N THR A 115 12.17 10.86 0.53
CA THR A 115 11.66 10.55 1.88
C THR A 115 10.14 10.46 1.90
N VAL A 116 9.45 11.39 1.24
CA VAL A 116 7.99 11.34 1.10
C VAL A 116 7.58 10.03 0.43
N SER A 117 8.22 9.66 -0.68
CA SER A 117 7.91 8.43 -1.41
C SER A 117 8.18 7.16 -0.58
N GLU A 118 9.25 7.13 0.22
CA GLU A 118 9.58 6.01 1.11
C GLU A 118 8.52 5.82 2.20
N ILE A 119 8.08 6.91 2.84
CA ILE A 119 7.04 6.86 3.88
C ILE A 119 5.70 6.47 3.26
N THR A 120 5.32 7.07 2.12
CA THR A 120 4.09 6.72 1.39
C THR A 120 4.08 5.24 1.04
N LEU A 121 5.18 4.75 0.47
CA LEU A 121 5.33 3.37 0.08
C LEU A 121 5.17 2.44 1.29
N PHE A 122 5.81 2.73 2.41
CA PHE A 122 5.67 1.92 3.62
C PHE A 122 4.20 1.74 4.05
N ILE A 123 3.45 2.83 4.13
CA ILE A 123 2.04 2.81 4.56
C ILE A 123 1.18 2.05 3.55
N VAL A 124 1.29 2.41 2.27
CA VAL A 124 0.50 1.80 1.19
C VAL A 124 0.77 0.31 1.12
N ARG A 125 2.03 -0.12 1.13
CA ARG A 125 2.39 -1.54 1.06
C ARG A 125 1.88 -2.32 2.27
N THR A 126 1.97 -1.74 3.46
CA THR A 126 1.45 -2.35 4.69
C THR A 126 -0.07 -2.54 4.59
N ALA A 127 -0.81 -1.52 4.13
CA ALA A 127 -2.25 -1.61 3.95
C ALA A 127 -2.65 -2.64 2.89
N GLN A 128 -1.94 -2.65 1.74
CA GLN A 128 -2.17 -3.63 0.67
C GLN A 128 -1.94 -5.06 1.18
N GLN A 129 -0.86 -5.30 1.92
CA GLN A 129 -0.56 -6.60 2.52
C GLN A 129 -1.64 -7.03 3.52
N ALA A 130 -2.01 -6.15 4.45
CA ALA A 130 -3.02 -6.43 5.46
C ALA A 130 -4.37 -6.79 4.82
N LEU A 131 -4.83 -6.03 3.82
CA LEU A 131 -6.06 -6.34 3.09
C LEU A 131 -5.99 -7.72 2.44
N LEU A 132 -4.90 -8.04 1.75
CA LEU A 132 -4.75 -9.31 1.05
C LEU A 132 -4.69 -10.52 2.01
N TYR A 133 -4.15 -10.36 3.21
CA TYR A 133 -4.20 -11.38 4.26
C TYR A 133 -5.59 -11.52 4.87
N GLN A 134 -6.25 -10.41 5.23
CA GLN A 134 -7.57 -10.42 5.85
C GLN A 134 -8.65 -11.00 4.91
N THR A 135 -8.49 -10.79 3.60
CA THR A 135 -9.36 -11.36 2.57
C THR A 135 -9.04 -12.82 2.23
N GLY A 136 -7.98 -13.38 2.81
CA GLY A 136 -7.55 -14.75 2.55
C GLY A 136 -7.03 -14.99 1.13
N ILE A 137 -6.76 -13.93 0.37
CA ILE A 137 -6.10 -14.01 -0.95
C ILE A 137 -4.66 -14.49 -0.73
N LEU A 138 -3.91 -13.79 0.12
CA LEU A 138 -2.66 -14.28 0.65
C LEU A 138 -2.93 -15.17 1.86
N THR A 139 -2.39 -16.38 1.85
CA THR A 139 -2.43 -17.28 3.01
C THR A 139 -1.01 -17.53 3.49
N ILE A 140 -0.75 -17.34 4.78
CA ILE A 140 0.47 -17.86 5.40
C ILE A 140 0.24 -19.36 5.53
N ARG A 141 0.55 -20.16 4.50
CA ARG A 141 0.57 -21.61 4.68
C ARG A 141 1.74 -21.93 5.62
N PRO A 142 1.51 -22.48 6.83
CA PRO A 142 2.61 -23.07 7.58
C PRO A 142 3.19 -24.19 6.71
N ARG A 143 4.53 -24.18 6.56
CA ARG A 143 5.28 -25.22 5.85
C ARG A 143 4.90 -26.56 6.50
N ARG A 144 4.04 -27.36 5.86
CA ARG A 144 3.82 -28.75 6.29
C ARG A 144 5.17 -29.44 6.17
N ARG A 145 5.84 -29.69 7.29
CA ARG A 145 6.91 -30.68 7.35
C ARG A 145 6.21 -32.02 7.11
N ALA A 146 6.40 -32.57 5.92
CA ALA A 146 6.18 -33.99 5.67
C ALA A 146 7.33 -34.78 6.30
#